data_AF-A0A523MP07-F1
#
_entry.id   AF-A0A523MP07-F1
#
_cell.length_a   1.000
_cell.length_b   1.000
_cell.length_c   1.000
_cell.angle_alpha   90.00
_cell.angle_beta   90.00
_cell.angle_gamma   90.00
#
_symmetry.space_group_name_H-M   'P 1'
#
loop_
_entity.id
_entity.type
_entity.pdbx_description
1 polymer ?
#
loop_
_entity_poly.entity_id
_entity_poly.type
_entity_poly.pdbx_seq_one_letter_code
_entity_poly.pdbx_strand_id
1 'polypeptide(L)'
;MKTLLMIGLGVIMVRNYMRYLAGALAAIVVIPASAYAQKDCVTGGNSAIRSAEVEFSLAASRNDTRSKEERYVRALSQLERNWELDNIPPRSYLLAANAYLGLFDLAGADSMLTTLLQVQPVCADQVAQIRFNAWVTQYNSALALMQGGDEETALERFESANAISRDSRSLAYAGSIYQTRGEDDRAAELYEAALEAGGSDDIVRTASINLAGIRKNQGDSEGALQIYTEYSSAHPDDILGRLGFAIALMDADRQEEAQQVFEDLLSRDDLNFGQWSQVGIGLYRAQNFALAAIAFRSALDLAPYNKETLENLANSFYQSDRFEELMPLAAELVDRYPFERMNYNLLANSKRELDDSDGALAAIEGRDAMSFEFLGMQLSAVGETTYLIDGQVLNRSGIAGSTRSVSVTFIGENGDELFTELLELMLPAESETAAFSLQVESDLEVFGFRYQAPDS
;
A
#
# COMPACT_ATOMS: atom_id res chain seq x y z
N MET A 1 11.98 -35.55 15.99
CA MET A 1 12.43 -35.04 14.68
C MET A 1 11.50 -33.90 14.24
N LYS A 2 11.35 -32.84 15.06
CA LYS A 2 10.49 -31.65 14.80
C LYS A 2 11.29 -30.50 14.16
N THR A 3 12.42 -30.81 13.51
CA THR A 3 13.33 -29.82 12.93
C THR A 3 13.50 -30.15 11.45
N LEU A 4 13.34 -29.13 10.59
CA LEU A 4 13.15 -29.14 9.13
C LEU A 4 11.70 -29.24 8.64
N LEU A 5 10.98 -28.14 8.80
CA LEU A 5 9.80 -27.80 8.00
C LEU A 5 9.70 -26.26 7.88
N MET A 6 10.83 -25.60 7.64
CA MET A 6 10.92 -24.21 7.18
C MET A 6 11.35 -24.23 5.71
N ILE A 7 10.52 -24.78 4.83
CA ILE A 7 10.70 -24.66 3.39
C ILE A 7 9.50 -23.85 2.91
N GLY A 8 9.73 -22.58 2.57
CA GLY A 8 8.81 -21.80 1.75
C GLY A 8 8.07 -20.60 2.36
N LEU A 9 8.18 -20.31 3.67
CA LEU A 9 7.67 -19.01 4.21
C LEU A 9 8.69 -17.87 4.03
N GLY A 10 9.90 -18.20 3.57
CA GLY A 10 10.97 -17.25 3.29
C GLY A 10 11.07 -16.96 1.79
N VAL A 11 11.13 -15.68 1.46
CA VAL A 11 11.41 -15.10 0.12
C VAL A 11 10.21 -14.81 -0.79
N ILE A 12 9.07 -14.33 -0.24
CA ILE A 12 8.34 -13.17 -0.81
C ILE A 12 7.71 -12.38 0.37
N MET A 13 8.52 -12.01 1.35
CA MET A 13 8.10 -11.08 2.41
C MET A 13 8.75 -9.72 2.12
N VAL A 14 7.93 -8.66 2.16
CA VAL A 14 8.32 -7.24 2.27
C VAL A 14 8.87 -6.55 0.99
N ARG A 15 8.24 -6.70 -0.18
CA ARG A 15 8.51 -5.73 -1.28
C ARG A 15 7.33 -4.88 -1.75
N ASN A 16 6.09 -5.23 -1.36
CA ASN A 16 4.91 -4.46 -1.77
C ASN A 16 4.21 -3.67 -0.65
N TYR A 17 4.73 -3.67 0.58
CA TYR A 17 4.13 -2.93 1.70
C TYR A 17 4.60 -1.45 1.81
N MET A 18 5.44 -0.96 0.91
CA MET A 18 5.92 0.44 0.91
C MET A 18 5.33 1.30 -0.22
N ARG A 19 4.08 1.03 -0.61
CA ARG A 19 3.33 1.88 -1.57
C ARG A 19 1.90 2.12 -1.08
N TYR A 20 1.76 2.70 0.11
CA TYR A 20 0.44 3.05 0.65
C TYR A 20 -0.19 4.32 0.04
N LEU A 21 0.45 4.93 -0.95
CA LEU A 21 -0.17 5.95 -1.82
C LEU A 21 -0.70 5.32 -3.12
N ALA A 22 -1.35 4.15 -3.02
CA ALA A 22 -2.15 3.58 -4.10
C ALA A 22 -3.64 3.95 -3.99
N GLY A 23 -4.00 4.87 -3.08
CA GLY A 23 -5.33 5.50 -3.05
C GLY A 23 -5.48 6.46 -4.23
N ALA A 24 -6.67 6.51 -4.83
CA ALA A 24 -6.96 7.31 -6.03
C ALA A 24 -6.36 8.72 -5.93
N LEU A 25 -5.43 9.03 -6.84
CA LEU A 25 -4.88 10.38 -7.09
C LEU A 25 -6.01 11.27 -7.63
N ALA A 26 -6.94 11.65 -6.77
CA ALA A 26 -8.06 12.49 -7.14
C ALA A 26 -7.58 13.94 -7.18
N ALA A 27 -7.36 14.45 -8.39
CA ALA A 27 -7.18 15.88 -8.60
C ALA A 27 -8.40 16.61 -8.01
N ILE A 28 -8.13 17.62 -7.18
CA ILE A 28 -9.20 18.39 -6.55
C ILE A 28 -9.69 19.40 -7.58
N VAL A 29 -10.98 19.31 -7.91
CA VAL A 29 -11.58 20.26 -8.85
C VAL A 29 -11.56 21.66 -8.24
N VAL A 30 -10.80 22.55 -8.85
CA VAL A 30 -10.87 23.98 -8.55
C VAL A 30 -12.18 24.49 -9.11
N ILE A 31 -13.16 24.75 -8.25
CA ILE A 31 -14.35 25.49 -8.66
C ILE A 31 -13.87 26.93 -8.87
N PRO A 32 -13.91 27.48 -10.10
CA PRO A 32 -13.45 28.83 -10.34
C PRO A 32 -14.25 29.80 -9.46
N ALA A 33 -13.56 30.78 -8.89
CA ALA A 33 -14.13 31.82 -8.01
C ALA A 33 -15.17 32.73 -8.71
N SER A 34 -15.66 32.38 -9.90
CA SER A 34 -16.76 33.09 -10.58
C SER A 34 -18.10 32.96 -9.85
N ALA A 35 -18.22 32.09 -8.83
CA ALA A 35 -19.44 31.94 -8.02
C ALA A 35 -19.56 32.94 -6.85
N TYR A 36 -18.46 33.57 -6.42
CA TYR A 36 -18.49 34.58 -5.36
C TYR A 36 -17.49 35.68 -5.70
N ALA A 37 -17.97 36.80 -6.23
CA ALA A 37 -17.24 38.06 -6.12
C ALA A 37 -17.20 38.45 -4.63
N GLN A 38 -16.36 37.78 -3.85
CA GLN A 38 -16.24 38.00 -2.42
C GLN A 38 -15.62 39.38 -2.25
N LYS A 39 -16.35 40.29 -1.62
CA LYS A 39 -15.85 41.61 -1.30
C LYS A 39 -14.64 41.45 -0.38
N ASP A 40 -13.54 42.14 -0.71
CA ASP A 40 -12.33 42.11 0.13
C ASP A 40 -12.69 42.38 1.59
N CYS A 41 -12.12 41.59 2.50
CA CYS A 41 -12.25 41.74 3.95
C CYS A 41 -11.71 43.09 4.45
N VAL A 42 -10.90 43.76 3.63
CA VAL A 42 -10.28 45.07 3.89
C VAL A 42 -10.60 46.02 2.75
N THR A 43 -11.08 47.22 3.08
CA THR A 43 -11.42 48.26 2.10
C THR A 43 -10.71 49.57 2.40
N GLY A 44 -10.60 50.44 1.40
CA GLY A 44 -9.96 51.75 1.52
C GLY A 44 -8.43 51.67 1.35
N GLY A 45 -7.78 52.83 1.32
CA GLY A 45 -6.32 52.89 1.15
C GLY A 45 -5.78 54.29 0.88
N ASN A 46 -4.46 54.42 1.05
CA ASN A 46 -3.72 55.62 0.72
C ASN A 46 -3.29 55.64 -0.77
N SER A 47 -2.48 56.62 -1.16
CA SER A 47 -2.00 56.73 -2.55
C SER A 47 -1.18 55.52 -3.00
N ALA A 48 -0.36 54.93 -2.12
CA ALA A 48 0.43 53.73 -2.43
C ALA A 48 -0.45 52.55 -2.82
N ILE A 49 -1.52 52.28 -2.06
CA ILE A 49 -2.50 51.23 -2.37
C ILE A 49 -3.14 51.47 -3.73
N ARG A 50 -3.62 52.70 -4.01
CA ARG A 50 -4.23 53.03 -5.31
C ARG A 50 -3.25 52.84 -6.46
N SER A 51 -1.98 53.21 -6.28
CA SER A 51 -0.93 53.01 -7.28
C SER A 51 -0.65 51.52 -7.53
N ALA A 52 -0.64 50.69 -6.47
CA ALA A 52 -0.50 49.24 -6.62
C ALA A 52 -1.68 48.61 -7.37
N GLU A 53 -2.93 49.02 -7.07
CA GLU A 53 -4.14 48.54 -7.76
C GLU A 53 -4.13 48.85 -9.26
N VAL A 54 -3.55 50.00 -9.65
CA VAL A 54 -3.35 50.34 -11.06
C VAL A 54 -2.42 49.33 -11.73
N GLU A 55 -1.33 48.95 -11.08
CA GLU A 55 -0.41 47.94 -11.62
C GLU A 55 -1.08 46.55 -11.74
N PHE A 56 -1.92 46.15 -10.78
CA PHE A 56 -2.75 44.93 -10.90
C PHE A 56 -3.70 44.99 -12.11
N SER A 57 -4.37 46.11 -12.32
CA SER A 57 -5.27 46.32 -13.46
C SER A 57 -4.50 46.24 -14.78
N LEU A 58 -3.28 46.79 -14.82
CA LEU A 58 -2.39 46.73 -15.97
C LEU A 58 -1.79 45.33 -16.18
N ALA A 59 -1.63 44.53 -15.13
CA ALA A 59 -1.22 43.12 -15.22
C ALA A 59 -2.34 42.27 -15.83
N ALA A 60 -3.58 42.48 -15.40
CA ALA A 60 -4.76 41.77 -15.92
C ALA A 60 -4.97 41.98 -17.42
N SER A 61 -4.51 43.11 -17.97
CA SER A 61 -4.58 43.40 -19.41
C SER A 61 -3.39 42.86 -20.24
N ARG A 62 -2.43 42.15 -19.63
CA ARG A 62 -1.28 41.55 -20.35
C ARG A 62 -1.57 40.12 -20.74
N ASN A 63 -0.97 39.68 -21.84
CA ASN A 63 -1.12 38.32 -22.35
C ASN A 63 0.11 37.45 -22.05
N ASP A 64 1.30 38.03 -21.90
CA ASP A 64 2.53 37.31 -21.60
C ASP A 64 2.87 37.35 -20.10
N THR A 65 3.47 36.27 -19.61
CA THR A 65 3.82 36.09 -18.20
C THR A 65 4.82 37.13 -17.71
N ARG A 66 5.88 37.39 -18.49
CA ARG A 66 6.93 38.35 -18.11
C ARG A 66 6.38 39.75 -17.87
N SER A 67 5.54 40.25 -18.77
CA SER A 67 4.93 41.57 -18.60
C SER A 67 3.95 41.61 -17.43
N LYS A 68 3.34 40.49 -17.02
CA LYS A 68 2.53 40.41 -15.78
C LYS A 68 3.43 40.49 -14.55
N GLU A 69 4.50 39.71 -14.52
CA GLU A 69 5.49 39.71 -13.42
C GLU A 69 6.09 41.10 -13.21
N GLU A 70 6.48 41.80 -14.27
CA GLU A 70 6.99 43.18 -14.18
C GLU A 70 5.96 44.14 -13.54
N ARG A 71 4.66 43.89 -13.72
CA ARG A 71 3.59 44.68 -13.09
C ARG A 71 3.43 44.32 -11.61
N TYR A 72 3.51 43.05 -11.25
CA TYR A 72 3.48 42.64 -9.84
C TYR A 72 4.69 43.17 -9.05
N VAL A 73 5.89 43.16 -9.64
CA VAL A 73 7.08 43.80 -9.03
C VAL A 73 6.83 45.30 -8.81
N ARG A 74 6.29 46.01 -9.82
CA ARG A 74 5.95 47.43 -9.65
C ARG A 74 4.89 47.66 -8.58
N ALA A 75 3.88 46.78 -8.48
CA ALA A 75 2.87 46.85 -7.44
C ALA A 75 3.50 46.76 -6.03
N LEU A 76 4.44 45.82 -5.82
CA LEU A 76 5.21 45.72 -4.59
C LEU A 76 6.00 47.01 -4.31
N SER A 77 6.70 47.56 -5.30
CA SER A 77 7.44 48.82 -5.14
C SER A 77 6.54 50.00 -4.79
N GLN A 78 5.30 50.05 -5.27
CA GLN A 78 4.36 51.10 -4.85
C GLN A 78 4.01 51.00 -3.35
N LEU A 79 3.98 49.79 -2.80
CA LEU A 79 3.64 49.51 -1.40
C LEU A 79 4.80 49.75 -0.43
N GLU A 80 6.05 49.85 -0.90
CA GLU A 80 7.26 49.99 -0.05
C GLU A 80 7.13 51.10 1.00
N ARG A 81 6.59 52.26 0.61
CA ARG A 81 6.40 53.40 1.52
C ARG A 81 5.43 53.12 2.67
N ASN A 82 4.56 52.12 2.55
CA ASN A 82 3.64 51.77 3.62
C ASN A 82 4.34 50.98 4.73
N TRP A 83 5.46 50.31 4.45
CA TRP A 83 6.20 49.53 5.45
C TRP A 83 6.96 50.39 6.47
N GLU A 84 7.10 51.70 6.19
CA GLU A 84 7.70 52.68 7.10
C GLU A 84 6.67 53.35 8.04
N LEU A 85 5.37 53.03 7.88
CA LEU A 85 4.30 53.64 8.68
C LEU A 85 4.15 52.94 10.03
N ASP A 86 3.91 53.71 11.09
CA ASP A 86 3.58 53.16 12.42
C ASP A 86 2.30 52.29 12.40
N ASN A 87 1.34 52.64 11.53
CA ASN A 87 0.12 51.89 11.32
C ASN A 87 -0.06 51.56 9.85
N ILE A 88 0.42 50.38 9.47
CA ILE A 88 0.42 49.90 8.10
C ILE A 88 -1.02 49.51 7.72
N PRO A 89 -1.61 50.09 6.65
CA PRO A 89 -2.96 49.73 6.22
C PRO A 89 -3.05 48.22 5.90
N PRO A 90 -3.99 47.44 6.48
CA PRO A 90 -4.08 45.99 6.27
C PRO A 90 -4.15 45.57 4.80
N ARG A 91 -4.76 46.41 3.95
CA ARG A 91 -4.87 46.18 2.51
C ARG A 91 -3.52 46.14 1.78
N SER A 92 -2.46 46.74 2.35
CA SER A 92 -1.10 46.57 1.84
C SER A 92 -0.66 45.11 1.85
N TYR A 93 -0.94 44.37 2.92
CA TYR A 93 -0.56 42.96 3.03
C TYR A 93 -1.34 42.09 2.04
N LEU A 94 -2.65 42.35 1.87
CA LEU A 94 -3.46 41.62 0.89
C LEU A 94 -2.95 41.83 -0.55
N LEU A 95 -2.65 43.07 -0.93
CA LEU A 95 -2.10 43.37 -2.25
C LEU A 95 -0.69 42.83 -2.43
N ALA A 96 0.17 42.90 -1.40
CA ALA A 96 1.50 42.30 -1.46
C ALA A 96 1.41 40.78 -1.64
N ALA A 97 0.54 40.09 -0.88
CA ALA A 97 0.29 38.67 -1.05
C ALA A 97 -0.12 38.32 -2.48
N ASN A 98 -1.09 39.05 -3.05
CA ASN A 98 -1.54 38.83 -4.43
C ASN A 98 -0.43 39.07 -5.47
N ALA A 99 0.47 40.04 -5.22
CA ALA A 99 1.60 40.30 -6.11
C ALA A 99 2.62 39.15 -6.03
N TYR A 100 2.93 38.67 -4.83
CA TYR A 100 3.80 37.50 -4.63
C TYR A 100 3.22 36.23 -5.28
N LEU A 101 1.91 35.99 -5.16
CA LEU A 101 1.24 34.89 -5.88
C LEU A 101 1.40 35.03 -7.40
N GLY A 102 1.24 36.24 -7.93
CA GLY A 102 1.44 36.54 -9.35
C GLY A 102 2.89 36.37 -9.82
N LEU A 103 3.85 36.39 -8.89
CA LEU A 103 5.27 36.12 -9.11
C LEU A 103 5.66 34.67 -8.81
N PHE A 104 4.69 33.81 -8.47
CA PHE A 104 4.91 32.44 -8.00
C PHE A 104 5.80 32.33 -6.74
N ASP A 105 5.96 33.42 -5.98
CA ASP A 105 6.63 33.43 -4.69
C ASP A 105 5.63 33.08 -3.58
N LEU A 106 5.40 31.78 -3.41
CA LEU A 106 4.39 31.28 -2.48
C LEU A 106 4.77 31.50 -1.01
N ALA A 107 6.06 31.48 -0.67
CA ALA A 107 6.53 31.77 0.68
C ALA A 107 6.34 33.27 1.02
N GLY A 108 6.68 34.16 0.09
CA GLY A 108 6.41 35.60 0.23
C GLY A 108 4.93 35.90 0.37
N ALA A 109 4.09 35.23 -0.43
CA ALA A 109 2.64 35.34 -0.33
C ALA A 109 2.13 34.91 1.05
N ASP A 110 2.56 33.74 1.55
CA ASP A 110 2.12 33.22 2.84
C ASP A 110 2.52 34.14 4.01
N SER A 111 3.74 34.68 3.98
CA SER A 111 4.21 35.63 4.98
C SER A 111 3.29 36.86 5.09
N MET A 112 2.88 37.42 3.94
CA MET A 112 1.95 38.55 3.90
C MET A 112 0.54 38.16 4.36
N LEU A 113 0.04 36.97 3.99
CA LEU A 113 -1.27 36.47 4.43
C LEU A 113 -1.31 36.19 5.93
N THR A 114 -0.24 35.60 6.48
CA THR A 114 -0.07 35.40 7.93
C THR A 114 -0.11 36.73 8.67
N THR A 115 0.65 37.72 8.18
CA THR A 115 0.66 39.06 8.79
C THR A 115 -0.70 39.74 8.68
N LEU A 116 -1.38 39.64 7.54
CA LEU A 116 -2.75 40.15 7.35
C LEU A 116 -3.71 39.55 8.37
N LEU A 117 -3.66 38.24 8.58
CA LEU A 117 -4.54 37.55 9.53
C LEU A 117 -4.29 37.99 10.98
N GLN A 118 -3.03 38.23 11.34
CA GLN A 118 -2.65 38.74 12.67
C GLN A 118 -3.22 40.14 12.93
N VAL A 119 -3.11 41.06 11.97
CA VAL A 119 -3.57 42.44 12.15
C VAL A 119 -5.06 42.63 11.87
N GLN A 120 -5.67 41.71 11.10
CA GLN A 120 -7.06 41.77 10.68
C GLN A 120 -7.71 40.37 10.68
N PRO A 121 -8.08 39.83 11.86
CA PRO A 121 -8.63 38.48 11.98
C PRO A 121 -9.91 38.20 11.17
N VAL A 122 -10.71 39.23 10.87
CA VAL A 122 -11.91 39.11 10.02
C VAL A 122 -11.59 38.66 8.59
N CYS A 123 -10.32 38.70 8.17
CA CYS A 123 -9.85 38.19 6.89
C CYS A 123 -9.64 36.67 6.85
N ALA A 124 -9.90 35.93 7.92
CA ALA A 124 -9.65 34.48 8.02
C ALA A 124 -10.15 33.69 6.80
N ASP A 125 -11.43 33.85 6.43
CA ASP A 125 -12.02 33.09 5.32
C ASP A 125 -11.37 33.43 3.98
N GLN A 126 -11.10 34.72 3.72
CA GLN A 126 -10.46 35.15 2.47
C GLN A 126 -9.01 34.64 2.40
N VAL A 127 -8.26 34.70 3.51
CA VAL A 127 -6.89 34.18 3.59
C VAL A 127 -6.88 32.66 3.36
N ALA A 128 -7.78 31.93 4.01
CA ALA A 128 -7.91 30.48 3.83
C ALA A 128 -8.23 30.13 2.37
N GLN A 129 -9.14 30.86 1.72
CA GLN A 129 -9.47 30.64 0.31
C GLN A 129 -8.29 30.93 -0.62
N ILE A 130 -7.54 32.01 -0.38
CA ILE A 130 -6.35 32.35 -1.17
C ILE A 130 -5.29 31.25 -1.05
N ARG A 131 -4.99 30.82 0.19
CA ARG A 131 -4.06 29.71 0.45
C ARG A 131 -4.49 28.43 -0.23
N PHE A 132 -5.76 28.04 -0.09
CA PHE A 132 -6.30 26.85 -0.71
C PHE A 132 -6.15 26.89 -2.24
N ASN A 133 -6.50 28.00 -2.88
CA ASN A 133 -6.40 28.14 -4.35
C ASN A 133 -4.96 28.06 -4.86
N ALA A 134 -4.02 28.68 -4.14
CA ALA A 134 -2.59 28.60 -4.47
C ALA A 134 -2.06 27.18 -4.26
N TRP A 135 -2.38 26.57 -3.11
CA TRP A 135 -2.00 25.22 -2.74
C TRP A 135 -2.52 24.18 -3.74
N VAL A 136 -3.82 24.17 -4.03
CA VAL A 136 -4.48 23.14 -4.86
C VAL A 136 -3.93 23.15 -6.30
N THR A 137 -3.51 24.32 -6.78
CA THR A 137 -2.89 24.46 -8.10
C THR A 137 -1.55 23.74 -8.16
N GLN A 138 -0.70 23.96 -7.16
CA GLN A 138 0.60 23.27 -7.06
C GLN A 138 0.42 21.77 -6.79
N TYR A 139 -0.49 21.42 -5.88
CA TYR A 139 -0.81 20.03 -5.55
C TYR A 139 -1.28 19.24 -6.77
N ASN A 140 -2.28 19.73 -7.52
CA ASN A 140 -2.76 19.04 -8.71
C ASN A 140 -1.68 18.93 -9.80
N SER A 141 -0.82 19.95 -9.96
CA SER A 141 0.33 19.88 -10.85
C SER A 141 1.31 18.78 -10.43
N ALA A 142 1.57 18.65 -9.13
CA ALA A 142 2.45 17.62 -8.59
C ALA A 142 1.88 16.21 -8.84
N LEU A 143 0.57 16.00 -8.63
CA LEU A 143 -0.08 14.72 -8.93
C LEU A 143 0.05 14.33 -10.41
N ALA A 144 -0.15 15.27 -11.33
CA ALA A 144 -0.03 15.02 -12.76
C ALA A 144 1.42 14.67 -13.17
N LEU A 145 2.41 15.32 -12.57
CA LEU A 145 3.83 15.04 -12.79
C LEU A 145 4.23 13.66 -12.25
N MET A 146 3.74 13.29 -11.05
CA MET A 146 3.92 11.94 -10.50
C MET A 146 3.34 10.86 -11.43
N GLN A 147 2.14 11.06 -11.96
CA GLN A 147 1.53 10.12 -12.93
C GLN A 147 2.35 10.01 -14.22
N GLY A 148 3.02 11.09 -14.62
CA GLY A 148 3.96 11.12 -15.75
C GLY A 148 5.35 10.55 -15.45
N GLY A 149 5.65 10.17 -14.20
CA GLY A 149 6.96 9.66 -13.77
C GLY A 149 8.02 10.74 -13.51
N ASP A 150 7.67 12.03 -13.53
CA ASP A 150 8.57 13.13 -13.21
C ASP A 150 8.52 13.45 -11.72
N GLU A 151 9.13 12.59 -10.91
CA GLU A 151 9.17 12.74 -9.45
C GLU A 151 9.96 13.96 -8.99
N GLU A 152 10.93 14.44 -9.78
CA GLU A 152 11.74 15.63 -9.45
C GLU A 152 10.91 16.89 -9.50
N THR A 153 10.26 17.16 -10.63
CA THR A 153 9.40 18.34 -10.74
C THR A 153 8.16 18.20 -9.86
N ALA A 154 7.65 16.98 -9.64
CA ALA A 154 6.53 16.76 -8.71
C ALA A 154 6.90 17.18 -7.28
N LEU A 155 8.09 16.81 -6.80
CA LEU A 155 8.56 17.19 -5.47
C LEU A 155 8.63 18.70 -5.32
N GLU A 156 9.22 19.41 -6.29
CA GLU A 156 9.27 20.88 -6.26
C GLU A 156 7.87 21.51 -6.15
N ARG A 157 6.87 20.92 -6.82
CA ARG A 157 5.47 21.38 -6.77
C ARG A 157 4.83 21.08 -5.41
N PHE A 158 5.08 19.92 -4.80
CA PHE A 158 4.60 19.67 -3.44
C PHE A 158 5.26 20.59 -2.41
N GLU A 159 6.56 20.85 -2.51
CA GLU A 159 7.27 21.79 -1.63
C GLU A 159 6.72 23.21 -1.79
N SER A 160 6.46 23.63 -3.03
CA SER A 160 5.78 24.89 -3.32
C SER A 160 4.38 24.94 -2.70
N ALA A 161 3.61 23.85 -2.77
CA ALA A 161 2.31 23.75 -2.11
C ALA A 161 2.44 23.89 -0.58
N ASN A 162 3.44 23.21 0.01
CA ASN A 162 3.71 23.22 1.44
C ASN A 162 4.20 24.59 1.95
N ALA A 163 4.78 25.43 1.09
CA ALA A 163 5.21 26.78 1.41
C ALA A 163 4.05 27.77 1.64
N ILE A 164 2.88 27.53 1.03
CA ILE A 164 1.68 28.36 1.18
C ILE A 164 0.62 27.74 2.10
N SER A 165 0.59 26.41 2.19
CA SER A 165 -0.31 25.69 3.07
C SER A 165 0.30 24.35 3.44
N ARG A 166 0.50 24.12 4.74
CA ARG A 166 0.94 22.84 5.31
C ARG A 166 -0.21 21.84 5.38
N ASP A 167 -0.79 21.51 4.23
CA ASP A 167 -1.85 20.51 4.10
C ASP A 167 -1.25 19.10 4.19
N SER A 168 -1.90 18.20 4.96
CA SER A 168 -1.39 16.85 5.20
C SER A 168 -1.18 16.03 3.93
N ARG A 169 -1.97 16.27 2.87
CA ARG A 169 -1.82 15.54 1.61
C ARG A 169 -0.49 15.87 0.95
N SER A 170 -0.20 17.15 0.71
CA SER A 170 1.04 17.56 0.05
C SER A 170 2.28 17.27 0.91
N LEU A 171 2.15 17.30 2.24
CA LEU A 171 3.20 16.85 3.16
C LEU A 171 3.46 15.35 3.02
N ALA A 172 2.42 14.50 3.08
CA ALA A 172 2.55 13.06 2.97
C ALA A 172 3.09 12.61 1.60
N TYR A 173 2.65 13.23 0.50
CA TYR A 173 3.18 12.92 -0.84
C TYR A 173 4.65 13.32 -0.98
N ALA A 174 5.05 14.50 -0.50
CA ALA A 174 6.46 14.91 -0.50
C ALA A 174 7.31 13.96 0.36
N GLY A 175 6.80 13.58 1.55
CA GLY A 175 7.47 12.60 2.43
C GLY A 175 7.69 11.26 1.73
N SER A 176 6.72 10.77 0.97
CA SER A 176 6.86 9.54 0.19
C SER A 176 7.91 9.63 -0.91
N ILE A 177 8.04 10.77 -1.59
CA ILE A 177 9.09 10.95 -2.61
C ILE A 177 10.47 11.03 -1.96
N TYR A 178 10.60 11.71 -0.82
CA TYR A 178 11.87 11.72 -0.08
C TYR A 178 12.27 10.32 0.40
N GLN A 179 11.29 9.52 0.85
CA GLN A 179 11.51 8.14 1.26
C GLN A 179 11.97 7.25 0.10
N THR A 180 11.39 7.38 -1.11
CA THR A 180 11.82 6.59 -2.28
C THR A 180 13.24 6.92 -2.73
N ARG A 181 13.72 8.15 -2.42
CA ARG A 181 15.09 8.60 -2.64
C ARG A 181 16.07 8.19 -1.54
N GLY A 182 15.59 7.58 -0.46
CA GLY A 182 16.39 7.20 0.71
C GLY A 182 16.75 8.38 1.63
N GLU A 183 16.04 9.51 1.50
CA GLU A 183 16.19 10.68 2.39
C GLU A 183 15.22 10.54 3.59
N ASP A 184 15.41 9.50 4.39
CA ASP A 184 14.49 9.08 5.45
C ASP A 184 14.25 10.16 6.53
N ASP A 185 15.26 10.95 6.88
CA ASP A 185 15.12 12.01 7.89
C ASP A 185 14.13 13.11 7.41
N ARG A 186 14.24 13.52 6.14
CA ARG A 186 13.31 14.50 5.54
C ARG A 186 11.91 13.93 5.39
N ALA A 187 11.82 12.65 5.01
CA ALA A 187 10.54 11.96 4.92
C ALA A 187 9.84 11.91 6.29
N ALA A 188 10.59 11.59 7.36
CA ALA A 188 10.07 11.57 8.72
C ALA A 188 9.54 12.94 9.16
N GLU A 189 10.30 14.02 8.96
CA GLU A 189 9.87 15.39 9.26
C GLU A 189 8.56 15.77 8.56
N LEU A 190 8.39 15.35 7.30
CA LEU A 190 7.18 15.62 6.52
C LEU A 190 5.98 14.78 6.95
N TYR A 191 6.19 13.51 7.32
CA TYR A 191 5.12 12.68 7.85
C TYR A 191 4.67 13.15 9.24
N GLU A 192 5.60 13.55 10.13
CA GLU A 192 5.28 14.17 11.42
C GLU A 192 4.42 15.42 11.21
N ALA A 193 4.83 16.30 10.30
CA ALA A 193 4.06 17.47 9.94
C ALA A 193 2.68 17.13 9.34
N ALA A 194 2.57 16.06 8.56
CA ALA A 194 1.30 15.62 8.00
C ALA A 194 0.33 15.13 9.08
N LEU A 195 0.85 14.41 10.09
CA LEU A 195 0.09 13.98 11.26
C LEU A 195 -0.36 15.17 12.12
N GLU A 196 0.51 16.15 12.35
CA GLU A 196 0.17 17.40 13.05
C GLU A 196 -0.92 18.20 12.33
N ALA A 197 -0.87 18.26 11.00
CA ALA A 197 -1.87 18.94 10.19
C ALA A 197 -3.24 18.23 10.20
N GLY A 198 -3.27 16.93 10.48
CA GLY A 198 -4.47 16.10 10.44
C GLY A 198 -5.03 15.96 9.01
N GLY A 199 -6.10 15.18 8.82
CA GLY A 199 -6.65 14.96 7.49
C GLY A 199 -7.69 13.85 7.46
N SER A 200 -7.92 13.29 6.27
CA SER A 200 -8.68 12.05 6.16
C SER A 200 -7.93 10.90 6.81
N ASP A 201 -8.68 9.91 7.30
CA ASP A 201 -8.12 8.71 7.95
C ASP A 201 -7.06 8.01 7.09
N ASP A 202 -7.25 7.99 5.76
CA ASP A 202 -6.29 7.41 4.82
C ASP A 202 -4.91 8.11 4.81
N ILE A 203 -4.89 9.44 4.93
CA ILE A 203 -3.64 10.22 4.95
C ILE A 203 -2.95 10.06 6.29
N VAL A 204 -3.72 10.12 7.38
CA VAL A 204 -3.19 9.88 8.74
C VAL A 204 -2.60 8.47 8.81
N ARG A 205 -3.31 7.45 8.31
CA ARG A 205 -2.82 6.06 8.23
C ARG A 205 -1.51 5.96 7.48
N THR A 206 -1.48 6.52 6.28
CA THR A 206 -0.29 6.48 5.40
C THR A 206 0.91 7.12 6.08
N ALA A 207 0.73 8.30 6.67
CA ALA A 207 1.79 9.01 7.37
C ALA A 207 2.27 8.23 8.61
N SER A 208 1.35 7.69 9.42
CA SER A 208 1.70 6.88 10.60
C SER A 208 2.46 5.61 10.22
N ILE A 209 2.00 4.84 9.23
CA ILE A 209 2.66 3.61 8.78
C ILE A 209 4.06 3.92 8.25
N ASN A 210 4.20 4.92 7.39
CA ASN A 210 5.48 5.24 6.76
C ASN A 210 6.48 5.82 7.77
N LEU A 211 6.04 6.70 8.68
CA LEU A 211 6.88 7.23 9.75
C LEU A 211 7.34 6.11 10.70
N ALA A 212 6.44 5.22 11.12
CA ALA A 212 6.80 4.08 11.95
C ALA A 212 7.78 3.13 11.24
N GLY A 213 7.60 2.92 9.92
CA GLY A 213 8.53 2.16 9.08
C GLY A 213 9.93 2.79 9.04
N ILE A 214 10.02 4.11 8.90
CA ILE A 214 11.31 4.84 8.95
C ILE A 214 11.97 4.67 10.32
N ARG A 215 11.24 4.93 11.41
CA ARG A 215 11.75 4.78 12.80
C ARG A 215 12.30 3.38 13.04
N LYS A 216 11.56 2.35 12.61
CA LYS A 216 12.00 0.95 12.68
C LYS A 216 13.30 0.72 11.90
N ASN A 217 13.40 1.19 10.67
CA ASN A 217 14.60 1.02 9.84
C ASN A 217 15.84 1.73 10.44
N GLN A 218 15.62 2.80 11.20
CA GLN A 218 16.65 3.50 11.97
C GLN A 218 17.01 2.80 13.30
N GLY A 219 16.36 1.68 13.62
CA GLY A 219 16.56 0.92 14.86
C GLY A 219 15.71 1.43 16.04
N ASP A 220 14.90 2.46 15.87
CA ASP A 220 13.98 2.99 16.88
C ASP A 220 12.65 2.24 16.87
N SER A 221 12.69 0.99 17.34
CA SER A 221 11.51 0.13 17.37
C SER A 221 10.45 0.63 18.36
N GLU A 222 10.86 1.20 19.49
CA GLU A 222 9.91 1.74 20.48
C GLU A 222 9.22 3.02 19.96
N GLY A 223 9.94 3.91 19.28
CA GLY A 223 9.33 5.06 18.61
C GLY A 223 8.32 4.65 17.53
N ALA A 224 8.64 3.61 16.75
CA ALA A 224 7.70 3.04 15.79
C ALA A 224 6.42 2.51 16.46
N LEU A 225 6.56 1.76 17.56
CA LEU A 225 5.42 1.23 18.32
C LEU A 225 4.58 2.34 18.97
N GLN A 226 5.20 3.42 19.43
CA GLN A 226 4.48 4.57 19.96
C GLN A 226 3.57 5.19 18.89
N ILE A 227 4.07 5.39 17.67
CA ILE A 227 3.27 5.92 16.55
C ILE A 227 2.08 5.01 16.26
N TYR A 228 2.30 3.69 16.19
CA TYR A 228 1.20 2.75 15.97
C TYR A 228 0.19 2.71 17.12
N THR A 229 0.65 2.88 18.36
CA THR A 229 -0.21 2.91 19.55
C THR A 229 -1.12 4.13 19.51
N GLU A 230 -0.56 5.31 19.23
CA GLU A 230 -1.31 6.56 19.10
C GLU A 230 -2.32 6.48 17.95
N TYR A 231 -1.88 6.01 16.77
CA TYR A 231 -2.74 5.81 15.61
C TYR A 231 -3.89 4.83 15.89
N SER A 232 -3.58 3.63 16.38
CA SER A 232 -4.58 2.57 16.60
C SER A 232 -5.57 2.94 17.71
N SER A 233 -5.16 3.77 18.69
CA SER A 233 -6.06 4.29 19.72
C SER A 233 -7.05 5.31 19.18
N ALA A 234 -6.63 6.13 18.22
CA ALA A 234 -7.49 7.13 17.56
C ALA A 234 -8.40 6.50 16.49
N HIS A 235 -7.96 5.41 15.86
CA HIS A 235 -8.66 4.73 14.76
C HIS A 235 -8.89 3.23 15.09
N PRO A 236 -9.68 2.90 16.13
CA PRO A 236 -9.85 1.51 16.60
C PRO A 236 -10.54 0.60 15.58
N ASP A 237 -11.24 1.17 14.59
CA ASP A 237 -11.93 0.43 13.54
C ASP A 237 -11.12 0.26 12.25
N ASP A 238 -9.94 0.88 12.14
CA ASP A 238 -9.10 0.74 10.94
C ASP A 238 -8.30 -0.56 10.96
N ILE A 239 -8.81 -1.57 10.27
CA ILE A 239 -8.21 -2.91 10.19
C ILE A 239 -6.76 -2.86 9.68
N LEU A 240 -6.48 -2.03 8.67
CA LEU A 240 -5.15 -1.96 8.05
C LEU A 240 -4.10 -1.41 9.01
N GLY A 241 -4.42 -0.35 9.75
CA GLY A 241 -3.56 0.19 10.80
C GLY A 241 -3.29 -0.79 11.93
N ARG A 242 -4.34 -1.50 12.38
CA ARG A 242 -4.20 -2.52 13.42
C ARG A 242 -3.35 -3.71 12.97
N LEU A 243 -3.48 -4.15 11.72
CA LEU A 243 -2.59 -5.13 11.11
C LEU A 243 -1.14 -4.64 11.09
N GLY A 244 -0.91 -3.40 10.66
CA GLY A 244 0.41 -2.77 10.68
C GLY A 244 1.01 -2.74 12.09
N PHE A 245 0.21 -2.41 13.09
CA PHE A 245 0.63 -2.41 14.49
C PHE A 245 1.01 -3.81 15.00
N ALA A 246 0.17 -4.82 14.74
CA ALA A 246 0.45 -6.20 15.14
C ALA A 246 1.74 -6.73 14.49
N ILE A 247 1.99 -6.42 13.22
CA ILE A 247 3.22 -6.78 12.52
C ILE A 247 4.43 -6.05 13.13
N ALA A 248 4.29 -4.77 13.46
CA ALA A 248 5.36 -4.02 14.12
C ALA A 248 5.70 -4.58 15.51
N LEU A 249 4.70 -4.99 16.29
CA LEU A 249 4.89 -5.68 17.57
C LEU A 249 5.64 -7.01 17.38
N MET A 250 5.27 -7.79 16.37
CA MET A 250 5.99 -9.04 16.03
C MET A 250 7.46 -8.79 15.69
N ASP A 251 7.74 -7.76 14.89
CA ASP A 251 9.10 -7.45 14.48
C ASP A 251 9.95 -6.86 15.62
N ALA A 252 9.30 -6.33 16.66
CA ALA A 252 9.91 -5.85 17.90
C ALA A 252 10.02 -6.93 19.00
N ASP A 253 9.76 -8.21 18.68
CA ASP A 253 9.77 -9.34 19.63
C ASP A 253 8.73 -9.23 20.76
N ARG A 254 7.67 -8.43 20.56
CA ARG A 254 6.54 -8.25 21.50
C ARG A 254 5.37 -9.14 21.10
N GLN A 255 5.65 -10.44 21.02
CA GLN A 255 4.74 -11.46 20.48
C GLN A 255 3.40 -11.55 21.25
N GLU A 256 3.43 -11.42 22.57
CA GLU A 256 2.23 -11.51 23.42
C GLU A 256 1.24 -10.36 23.14
N GLU A 257 1.76 -9.15 22.89
CA GLU A 257 0.94 -7.99 22.54
C GLU A 257 0.44 -8.06 21.10
N ALA A 258 1.29 -8.52 20.17
CA ALA A 258 0.87 -8.76 18.79
C ALA A 258 -0.29 -9.75 18.73
N GLN A 259 -0.21 -10.82 19.53
CA GLN A 259 -1.27 -11.82 19.63
C GLN A 259 -2.61 -11.21 20.07
N GLN A 260 -2.61 -10.31 21.06
CA GLN A 260 -3.85 -9.64 21.49
C GLN A 260 -4.48 -8.83 20.35
N VAL A 261 -3.67 -8.10 19.58
CA VAL A 261 -4.18 -7.34 18.43
C VAL A 261 -4.74 -8.28 17.35
N PHE A 262 -4.08 -9.40 17.06
CA PHE A 262 -4.61 -10.39 16.11
C PHE A 262 -5.89 -11.07 16.62
N GLU A 263 -6.00 -11.40 17.91
CA GLU A 263 -7.21 -11.97 18.51
C GLU A 263 -8.39 -11.02 18.40
N ASP A 264 -8.19 -9.73 18.62
CA ASP A 264 -9.23 -8.74 18.41
C ASP A 264 -9.63 -8.65 16.92
N LEU A 265 -8.68 -8.75 16.00
CA LEU A 265 -8.98 -8.76 14.56
C LEU A 265 -9.74 -10.02 14.14
N LEU A 266 -9.49 -11.17 14.77
CA LEU A 266 -10.27 -12.40 14.55
C LEU A 266 -11.74 -12.25 14.97
N SER A 267 -12.04 -11.33 15.89
CA SER A 267 -13.42 -11.11 16.36
C SER A 267 -14.27 -10.27 15.40
N ARG A 268 -13.66 -9.73 14.34
CA ARG A 268 -14.32 -8.91 13.32
C ARG A 268 -14.88 -9.78 12.19
N ASP A 269 -15.98 -9.33 11.59
CA ASP A 269 -16.68 -10.00 10.50
C ASP A 269 -16.55 -9.29 9.14
N ASP A 270 -15.89 -8.14 9.11
CA ASP A 270 -15.75 -7.26 7.94
C ASP A 270 -14.37 -7.33 7.25
N LEU A 271 -13.54 -8.32 7.61
CA LEU A 271 -12.25 -8.54 6.97
C LEU A 271 -12.43 -9.13 5.57
N ASN A 272 -11.68 -8.59 4.60
CA ASN A 272 -11.54 -9.19 3.28
C ASN A 272 -10.54 -10.34 3.25
N PHE A 273 -10.46 -11.06 2.12
CA PHE A 273 -9.55 -12.19 1.93
C PHE A 273 -8.10 -11.88 2.31
N GLY A 274 -7.56 -10.77 1.79
CA GLY A 274 -6.18 -10.36 2.05
C GLY A 274 -5.93 -10.11 3.53
N GLN A 275 -6.87 -9.46 4.23
CA GLN A 275 -6.76 -9.18 5.66
C GLN A 275 -6.82 -10.45 6.50
N TRP A 276 -7.75 -11.39 6.21
CA TRP A 276 -7.79 -12.70 6.87
C TRP A 276 -6.48 -13.47 6.70
N SER A 277 -5.95 -13.52 5.48
CA SER A 277 -4.68 -14.16 5.19
C SER A 277 -3.52 -13.56 6.00
N GLN A 278 -3.47 -12.23 6.13
CA GLN A 278 -2.44 -11.56 6.94
C GLN A 278 -2.57 -11.83 8.44
N VAL A 279 -3.80 -11.86 8.98
CA VAL A 279 -4.03 -12.26 10.38
C VAL A 279 -3.52 -13.69 10.60
N GLY A 280 -3.82 -14.62 9.68
CA GLY A 280 -3.34 -16.01 9.73
C GLY A 280 -1.82 -16.12 9.72
N ILE A 281 -1.15 -15.40 8.81
CA ILE A 281 0.32 -15.37 8.73
C ILE A 281 0.93 -14.80 10.01
N GLY A 282 0.36 -13.72 10.55
CA GLY A 282 0.79 -13.10 11.79
C GLY A 282 0.71 -14.06 12.98
N LEU A 283 -0.43 -14.71 13.17
CA LEU A 283 -0.65 -15.71 14.21
C LEU A 283 0.24 -16.95 14.04
N TYR A 284 0.49 -17.38 12.81
CA TYR A 284 1.40 -18.48 12.52
C TYR A 284 2.85 -18.13 12.92
N ARG A 285 3.32 -16.92 12.59
CA ARG A 285 4.63 -16.41 13.04
C ARG A 285 4.71 -16.31 14.57
N ALA A 286 3.61 -15.93 15.21
CA ALA A 286 3.44 -15.93 16.66
C ALA A 286 3.25 -17.35 17.25
N GLN A 287 3.45 -18.42 16.45
CA GLN A 287 3.30 -19.82 16.85
C GLN A 287 1.93 -20.18 17.44
N ASN A 288 0.93 -19.33 17.26
CA ASN A 288 -0.44 -19.60 17.66
C ASN A 288 -1.18 -20.28 16.50
N PHE A 289 -0.73 -21.50 16.20
CA PHE A 289 -1.18 -22.26 15.03
C PHE A 289 -2.68 -22.57 15.05
N ALA A 290 -3.28 -22.73 16.23
CA ALA A 290 -4.71 -22.97 16.36
C ALA A 290 -5.54 -21.75 15.91
N LEU A 291 -5.15 -20.54 16.30
CA LEU A 291 -5.80 -19.31 15.86
C LEU A 291 -5.46 -18.98 14.39
N ALA A 292 -4.23 -19.24 13.94
CA ALA A 292 -3.86 -19.11 12.54
C ALA A 292 -4.77 -19.95 11.63
N ALA A 293 -5.08 -21.18 12.03
CA ALA A 293 -6.02 -22.04 11.32
C ALA A 293 -7.45 -21.46 11.24
N ILE A 294 -7.89 -20.69 12.24
CA ILE A 294 -9.18 -19.99 12.18
C ILE A 294 -9.14 -18.91 11.10
N ALA A 295 -8.12 -18.04 11.11
CA ALA A 295 -7.98 -16.98 10.12
C ALA A 295 -7.84 -17.51 8.68
N PHE A 296 -7.01 -18.54 8.46
CA PHE A 296 -6.86 -19.14 7.13
C PHE A 296 -8.14 -19.82 6.65
N ARG A 297 -8.94 -20.40 7.56
CA ARG A 297 -10.26 -20.92 7.18
C ARG A 297 -11.21 -19.81 6.77
N SER A 298 -11.25 -18.69 7.51
CA SER A 298 -12.04 -17.52 7.12
C SER A 298 -11.59 -16.91 5.78
N ALA A 299 -10.29 -16.93 5.47
CA ALA A 299 -9.80 -16.56 4.15
C ALA A 299 -10.27 -17.54 3.06
N LEU A 300 -10.20 -18.86 3.30
CA LEU A 300 -10.69 -19.87 2.36
C LEU A 300 -12.20 -19.81 2.13
N ASP A 301 -12.99 -19.40 3.13
CA ASP A 301 -14.43 -19.18 2.95
C ASP A 301 -14.72 -18.10 1.88
N LEU A 302 -13.79 -17.16 1.68
CA LEU A 302 -13.86 -16.13 0.64
C LEU A 302 -13.19 -16.55 -0.68
N ALA A 303 -12.16 -17.40 -0.64
CA ALA A 303 -11.46 -17.89 -1.82
C ALA A 303 -11.12 -19.39 -1.69
N PRO A 304 -12.09 -20.30 -1.93
CA PRO A 304 -11.96 -21.73 -1.60
C PRO A 304 -10.91 -22.51 -2.42
N TYR A 305 -10.34 -21.88 -3.45
CA TYR A 305 -9.39 -22.48 -4.37
C TYR A 305 -8.01 -21.81 -4.33
N ASN A 306 -7.78 -20.93 -3.36
CA ASN A 306 -6.45 -20.37 -3.14
C ASN A 306 -5.52 -21.42 -2.53
N LYS A 307 -4.65 -21.99 -3.36
CA LYS A 307 -3.67 -23.04 -2.99
C LYS A 307 -2.84 -22.67 -1.76
N GLU A 308 -2.28 -21.46 -1.76
CA GLU A 308 -1.40 -21.00 -0.67
C GLU A 308 -2.14 -20.96 0.68
N THR A 309 -3.36 -20.45 0.70
CA THR A 309 -4.18 -20.39 1.92
C THR A 309 -4.57 -21.80 2.39
N LEU A 310 -4.84 -22.72 1.45
CA LEU A 310 -5.12 -24.13 1.74
C LEU A 310 -3.93 -24.83 2.39
N GLU A 311 -2.73 -24.62 1.86
CA GLU A 311 -1.47 -25.14 2.44
C GLU A 311 -1.17 -24.52 3.80
N ASN A 312 -1.39 -23.21 3.96
CA ASN A 312 -1.21 -22.52 5.23
C ASN A 312 -2.17 -23.04 6.31
N LEU A 313 -3.41 -23.34 5.96
CA LEU A 313 -4.36 -24.00 6.86
C LEU A 313 -3.89 -25.40 7.25
N ALA A 314 -3.45 -26.21 6.28
CA ALA A 314 -2.93 -27.55 6.53
C ALA A 314 -1.69 -27.53 7.45
N ASN A 315 -0.75 -26.64 7.18
CA ASN A 315 0.42 -26.44 8.05
C ASN A 315 0.02 -26.00 9.45
N SER A 316 -0.97 -25.12 9.58
CA SER A 316 -1.47 -24.67 10.88
C SER A 316 -2.09 -25.81 11.69
N PHE A 317 -2.87 -26.69 11.05
CA PHE A 317 -3.37 -27.91 11.72
C PHE A 317 -2.25 -28.88 12.09
N TYR A 318 -1.28 -29.09 11.20
CA TYR A 318 -0.14 -29.97 11.47
C TYR A 318 0.67 -29.50 12.69
N GLN A 319 0.97 -28.20 12.78
CA GLN A 319 1.74 -27.65 13.90
C GLN A 319 0.95 -27.59 15.22
N SER A 320 -0.38 -27.57 15.16
CA SER A 320 -1.26 -27.64 16.34
C SER A 320 -1.70 -29.05 16.70
N ASP A 321 -1.11 -30.08 16.08
CA ASP A 321 -1.44 -31.51 16.28
C ASP A 321 -2.95 -31.82 16.07
N ARG A 322 -3.63 -31.04 15.21
CA ARG A 322 -5.06 -31.18 14.85
C ARG A 322 -5.24 -32.10 13.66
N PHE A 323 -4.93 -33.38 13.85
CA PHE A 323 -4.88 -34.36 12.76
C PHE A 323 -6.26 -34.78 12.24
N GLU A 324 -7.31 -34.70 13.06
CA GLU A 324 -8.69 -34.98 12.63
C GLU A 324 -9.15 -34.00 11.55
N GLU A 325 -8.80 -32.72 11.70
CA GLU A 325 -9.09 -31.67 10.72
C GLU A 325 -8.09 -31.64 9.57
N LEU A 326 -6.82 -31.98 9.82
CA LEU A 326 -5.79 -32.03 8.77
C LEU A 326 -6.04 -33.16 7.78
N MET A 327 -6.45 -34.36 8.21
CA MET A 327 -6.57 -35.52 7.33
C MET A 327 -7.43 -35.28 6.08
N PRO A 328 -8.70 -34.79 6.17
CA PRO A 328 -9.50 -34.53 4.98
C PRO A 328 -8.89 -33.45 4.09
N LEU A 329 -8.26 -32.43 4.68
CA LEU A 329 -7.60 -31.35 3.95
C LEU A 329 -6.35 -31.83 3.21
N ALA A 330 -5.56 -32.70 3.83
CA ALA A 330 -4.39 -33.31 3.22
C ALA A 330 -4.77 -34.27 2.08
N ALA A 331 -5.90 -34.97 2.20
CA ALA A 331 -6.46 -35.78 1.11
C ALA A 331 -6.89 -34.89 -0.08
N GLU A 332 -7.53 -33.76 0.19
CA GLU A 332 -7.88 -32.76 -0.83
C GLU A 332 -6.65 -32.16 -1.51
N LEU A 333 -5.59 -31.85 -0.76
CA LEU A 333 -4.32 -31.39 -1.32
C LEU A 333 -3.67 -32.44 -2.23
N VAL A 334 -3.75 -33.73 -1.89
CA VAL A 334 -3.28 -34.81 -2.77
C VAL A 334 -4.14 -34.92 -4.02
N ASP A 335 -5.46 -34.77 -3.92
CA ASP A 335 -6.37 -34.82 -5.07
C ASP A 335 -6.14 -33.66 -6.05
N ARG A 336 -6.02 -32.43 -5.53
CA ARG A 336 -5.85 -31.22 -6.35
C ARG A 336 -4.41 -31.03 -6.87
N TYR A 337 -3.43 -31.50 -6.12
CA TYR A 337 -1.99 -31.29 -6.36
C TYR A 337 -1.21 -32.61 -6.16
N PRO A 338 -1.47 -33.63 -7.01
CA PRO A 338 -1.00 -35.01 -6.83
C PRO A 338 0.49 -35.21 -7.10
N PHE A 339 1.20 -34.17 -7.54
CA PHE A 339 2.65 -34.22 -7.80
C PHE A 339 3.45 -33.41 -6.77
N GLU A 340 2.88 -33.10 -5.61
CA GLU A 340 3.62 -32.47 -4.51
C GLU A 340 3.82 -33.45 -3.36
N ARG A 341 5.08 -33.81 -3.14
CA ARG A 341 5.47 -34.76 -2.09
C ARG A 341 4.99 -34.35 -0.70
N MET A 342 4.92 -33.05 -0.45
CA MET A 342 4.50 -32.53 0.84
C MET A 342 3.08 -32.94 1.21
N ASN A 343 2.16 -32.95 0.23
CA ASN A 343 0.75 -33.26 0.44
C ASN A 343 0.58 -34.71 0.92
N TYR A 344 1.30 -35.65 0.29
CA TYR A 344 1.33 -37.04 0.75
C TYR A 344 1.97 -37.20 2.13
N ASN A 345 3.01 -36.42 2.46
CA ASN A 345 3.61 -36.49 3.79
C ASN A 345 2.62 -36.00 4.87
N LEU A 346 1.88 -34.93 4.60
CA LEU A 346 0.81 -34.44 5.50
C LEU A 346 -0.27 -35.51 5.66
N LEU A 347 -0.72 -36.13 4.57
CA LEU A 347 -1.75 -37.19 4.60
C LEU A 347 -1.27 -38.44 5.35
N ALA A 348 -0.06 -38.91 5.07
CA ALA A 348 0.53 -40.08 5.72
C ALA A 348 0.73 -39.85 7.22
N ASN A 349 1.26 -38.68 7.60
CA ASN A 349 1.43 -38.33 9.02
C ASN A 349 0.07 -38.23 9.71
N SER A 350 -0.91 -37.55 9.12
CA SER A 350 -2.25 -37.41 9.73
C SER A 350 -2.91 -38.77 9.95
N LYS A 351 -2.87 -39.65 8.96
CA LYS A 351 -3.41 -41.01 9.08
C LYS A 351 -2.68 -41.83 10.15
N ARG A 352 -1.34 -41.70 10.23
CA ARG A 352 -0.55 -42.37 11.28
C ARG A 352 -0.95 -41.90 12.68
N GLU A 353 -1.08 -40.59 12.90
CA GLU A 353 -1.47 -40.04 14.21
C GLU A 353 -2.94 -40.35 14.57
N LEU A 354 -3.77 -40.67 13.58
CA LEU A 354 -5.15 -41.17 13.74
C LEU A 354 -5.25 -42.71 13.76
N ASP A 355 -4.12 -43.41 13.96
CA ASP A 355 -4.02 -44.88 14.00
C ASP A 355 -4.44 -45.62 12.71
N ASP A 356 -4.60 -44.92 11.58
CA ASP A 356 -4.83 -45.49 10.25
C ASP A 356 -3.50 -45.86 9.58
N SER A 357 -2.88 -46.93 10.05
CA SER A 357 -1.57 -47.41 9.55
C SER A 357 -1.62 -47.84 8.07
N ASP A 358 -2.71 -48.49 7.65
CA ASP A 358 -2.87 -48.96 6.27
C ASP A 358 -3.02 -47.77 5.31
N GLY A 359 -3.82 -46.77 5.68
CA GLY A 359 -3.94 -45.55 4.91
C GLY A 359 -2.65 -44.73 4.89
N ALA A 360 -1.91 -44.68 5.99
CA ALA A 360 -0.62 -44.01 6.03
C ALA A 360 0.39 -44.65 5.08
N LEU A 361 0.42 -45.99 5.02
CA LEU A 361 1.23 -46.74 4.06
C LEU A 361 0.79 -46.44 2.61
N ALA A 362 -0.52 -46.45 2.33
CA ALA A 362 -1.03 -46.12 0.99
C ALA A 362 -0.63 -44.70 0.53
N ALA A 363 -0.64 -43.72 1.43
CA ALA A 363 -0.17 -42.37 1.12
C ALA A 363 1.36 -42.33 0.85
N ILE A 364 2.15 -43.12 1.57
CA ILE A 364 3.59 -43.27 1.32
C ILE A 364 3.85 -43.95 -0.04
N GLU A 365 3.09 -44.98 -0.38
CA GLU A 365 3.19 -45.67 -1.67
C GLU A 365 2.82 -44.74 -2.84
N GLY A 366 1.74 -43.96 -2.70
CA GLY A 366 1.37 -42.93 -3.69
C GLY A 366 2.47 -41.89 -3.90
N ARG A 367 3.08 -41.42 -2.80
CA ARG A 367 4.22 -40.51 -2.84
C ARG A 367 5.42 -41.09 -3.59
N ASP A 368 5.76 -42.35 -3.31
CA ASP A 368 6.96 -43.00 -3.85
C ASP A 368 6.75 -43.51 -5.28
N ALA A 369 5.50 -43.63 -5.73
CA ALA A 369 5.16 -43.91 -7.13
C ALA A 369 5.40 -42.71 -8.07
N MET A 370 5.55 -41.49 -7.54
CA MET A 370 5.78 -40.30 -8.35
C MET A 370 7.18 -40.33 -9.01
N SER A 371 7.21 -40.35 -10.34
CA SER A 371 8.48 -40.29 -11.10
C SER A 371 9.09 -38.88 -11.20
N PHE A 372 8.30 -37.86 -10.90
CA PHE A 372 8.70 -36.45 -10.79
C PHE A 372 7.78 -35.75 -9.79
N GLU A 373 8.19 -34.60 -9.29
CA GLU A 373 7.36 -33.75 -8.41
C GLU A 373 7.50 -32.28 -8.77
N PHE A 374 6.48 -31.51 -8.43
CA PHE A 374 6.49 -30.06 -8.52
C PHE A 374 6.98 -29.42 -7.22
N LEU A 375 7.72 -28.33 -7.36
CA LEU A 375 8.21 -27.51 -6.27
C LEU A 375 7.81 -26.05 -6.52
N GLY A 376 7.20 -25.42 -5.52
CA GLY A 376 6.92 -23.99 -5.52
C GLY A 376 5.99 -23.52 -6.63
N MET A 377 5.01 -24.34 -7.03
CA MET A 377 4.01 -23.93 -8.03
C MET A 377 3.14 -22.79 -7.51
N GLN A 378 3.09 -21.69 -8.26
CA GLN A 378 2.34 -20.49 -7.90
C GLN A 378 1.60 -19.93 -9.12
N LEU A 379 0.38 -19.45 -8.87
CA LEU A 379 -0.42 -18.70 -9.85
C LEU A 379 -0.21 -17.19 -9.63
N SER A 380 0.01 -16.45 -10.71
CA SER A 380 0.07 -14.99 -10.66
C SER A 380 -0.63 -14.37 -11.88
N ALA A 381 -1.22 -13.19 -11.68
CA ALA A 381 -1.76 -12.38 -12.76
C ALA A 381 -0.69 -11.38 -13.25
N VAL A 382 -0.50 -11.31 -14.57
CA VAL A 382 0.47 -10.44 -15.24
C VAL A 382 -0.28 -9.53 -16.22
N GLY A 383 -0.86 -8.45 -15.68
CA GLY A 383 -1.76 -7.58 -16.44
C GLY A 383 -3.22 -7.96 -16.22
N GLU A 384 -4.11 -7.55 -17.14
CA GLU A 384 -5.56 -7.71 -16.96
C GLU A 384 -6.07 -9.11 -17.34
N THR A 385 -5.45 -9.78 -18.30
CA THR A 385 -5.97 -11.04 -18.88
C THR A 385 -4.96 -12.18 -18.91
N THR A 386 -3.70 -11.95 -18.52
CA THR A 386 -2.65 -12.96 -18.59
C THR A 386 -2.40 -13.54 -17.20
N TYR A 387 -2.35 -14.86 -17.12
CA TYR A 387 -2.01 -15.60 -15.91
C TYR A 387 -0.79 -16.47 -16.15
N LEU A 388 0.09 -16.54 -15.16
CA LEU A 388 1.27 -17.41 -15.16
C LEU A 388 1.15 -18.44 -14.04
N ILE A 389 1.48 -19.68 -14.37
CA ILE A 389 1.86 -20.69 -13.39
C ILE A 389 3.35 -20.95 -13.54
N ASP A 390 4.11 -20.55 -12.52
CA ASP A 390 5.54 -20.77 -12.43
C ASP A 390 5.87 -21.82 -11.38
N GLY A 391 6.92 -22.60 -11.61
CA GLY A 391 7.40 -23.59 -10.65
C GLY A 391 8.65 -24.31 -11.13
N GLN A 392 9.04 -25.34 -10.38
CA GLN A 392 10.10 -26.26 -10.78
C GLN A 392 9.59 -27.68 -10.81
N VAL A 393 10.11 -28.46 -11.76
CA VAL A 393 9.96 -29.91 -11.79
C VAL A 393 11.26 -30.56 -11.30
N LEU A 394 11.16 -31.41 -10.29
CA LEU A 394 12.24 -32.29 -9.83
C LEU A 394 12.03 -33.68 -10.44
N ASN A 395 13.03 -34.18 -11.17
CA ASN A 395 12.99 -35.56 -11.63
C ASN A 395 13.41 -36.52 -10.51
N ARG A 396 12.53 -37.45 -10.12
CA ARG A 396 12.80 -38.44 -9.07
C ARG A 396 13.40 -39.72 -9.64
N SER A 397 12.78 -40.25 -10.69
CA SER A 397 13.11 -41.56 -11.28
C SER A 397 12.66 -41.68 -12.73
N GLY A 398 12.17 -40.60 -13.33
CA GLY A 398 11.78 -40.54 -14.73
C GLY A 398 12.99 -40.51 -15.67
N ILE A 399 12.76 -40.87 -16.93
CA ILE A 399 13.80 -40.87 -17.97
C ILE A 399 14.18 -39.42 -18.28
N ALA A 400 15.44 -39.06 -18.06
CA ALA A 400 15.96 -37.73 -18.38
C ALA A 400 15.75 -37.39 -19.87
N GLY A 401 15.32 -36.15 -20.14
CA GLY A 401 14.98 -35.67 -21.48
C GLY A 401 13.63 -36.16 -22.02
N SER A 402 12.90 -37.02 -21.30
CA SER A 402 11.55 -37.40 -21.69
C SER A 402 10.54 -36.30 -21.34
N THR A 403 9.53 -36.14 -22.20
CA THR A 403 8.42 -35.22 -21.96
C THR A 403 7.39 -35.86 -21.04
N ARG A 404 6.83 -35.07 -20.13
CA ARG A 404 5.65 -35.38 -19.33
C ARG A 404 4.59 -34.33 -19.60
N SER A 405 3.36 -34.75 -19.70
CA SER A 405 2.22 -33.87 -19.88
C SER A 405 1.38 -33.90 -18.61
N VAL A 406 0.90 -32.74 -18.17
CA VAL A 406 0.04 -32.57 -17.00
C VAL A 406 -1.13 -31.68 -17.40
N SER A 407 -2.36 -32.10 -17.11
CA SER A 407 -3.55 -31.31 -17.39
C SER A 407 -3.79 -30.34 -16.23
N VAL A 408 -3.74 -29.04 -16.51
CA VAL A 408 -3.93 -27.96 -15.53
C VAL A 408 -5.29 -27.32 -15.79
N THR A 409 -6.19 -27.42 -14.81
CA THR A 409 -7.53 -26.83 -14.89
C THR A 409 -7.57 -25.56 -14.06
N PHE A 410 -7.97 -24.47 -14.71
CA PHE A 410 -8.09 -23.15 -14.11
C PHE A 410 -9.51 -22.94 -13.57
N ILE A 411 -9.60 -22.33 -12.39
CA ILE A 411 -10.81 -22.29 -11.57
C ILE A 411 -11.23 -20.83 -11.35
N GLY A 412 -12.53 -20.57 -11.52
CA GLY A 412 -13.16 -19.26 -11.27
C GLY A 412 -13.47 -19.04 -9.79
N GLU A 413 -13.99 -17.86 -9.47
CA GLU A 413 -14.33 -17.45 -8.10
C GLU A 413 -15.25 -18.44 -7.37
N ASN A 414 -16.22 -19.00 -8.10
CA ASN A 414 -17.24 -19.90 -7.54
C ASN A 414 -16.83 -21.38 -7.57
N GLY A 415 -15.58 -21.67 -7.96
CA GLY A 415 -15.10 -23.04 -8.10
C GLY A 415 -15.44 -23.73 -9.41
N ASP A 416 -16.03 -23.00 -10.36
CA ASP A 416 -16.30 -23.50 -11.70
C ASP A 416 -15.00 -23.66 -12.50
N GLU A 417 -14.94 -24.72 -13.29
CA GLU A 417 -13.84 -24.96 -14.22
C GLU A 417 -13.97 -24.02 -15.41
N LEU A 418 -13.00 -23.14 -15.59
CA LEU A 418 -12.99 -22.17 -16.68
C LEU A 418 -12.48 -22.81 -17.96
N PHE A 419 -11.28 -23.39 -17.89
CA PHE A 419 -10.60 -24.04 -19.01
C PHE A 419 -9.47 -24.95 -18.49
N THR A 420 -9.00 -25.84 -19.36
CA THR A 420 -7.89 -26.75 -19.06
C THR A 420 -6.80 -26.57 -20.11
N GLU A 421 -5.56 -26.44 -19.67
CA GLU A 421 -4.37 -26.36 -20.51
C GLU A 421 -3.43 -27.52 -20.25
N LEU A 422 -2.66 -27.90 -21.28
CA LEU A 422 -1.67 -28.96 -21.16
C LEU A 422 -0.31 -28.36 -20.85
N LEU A 423 0.21 -28.66 -19.66
CA LEU A 423 1.59 -28.35 -19.29
C LEU A 423 2.51 -29.47 -19.76
N GLU A 424 3.39 -29.16 -20.72
CA GLU A 424 4.45 -30.07 -21.18
C GLU A 424 5.78 -29.75 -20.48
N LEU A 425 6.39 -30.77 -19.90
CA LEU A 425 7.61 -30.68 -19.10
C LEU A 425 8.66 -31.63 -19.63
N MET A 426 9.86 -31.13 -19.88
CA MET A 426 11.02 -31.99 -20.12
C MET A 426 11.67 -32.33 -18.79
N LEU A 427 11.77 -33.63 -18.47
CA LEU A 427 12.38 -34.05 -17.22
C LEU A 427 13.90 -33.78 -17.25
N PRO A 428 14.47 -33.09 -16.24
CA PRO A 428 15.91 -32.93 -16.09
C PRO A 428 16.59 -34.27 -15.74
N ALA A 429 17.90 -34.27 -15.48
CA ALA A 429 18.56 -35.47 -14.97
C ALA A 429 17.96 -35.89 -13.61
N GLU A 430 18.14 -37.16 -13.24
CA GLU A 430 17.65 -37.67 -11.96
C GLU A 430 18.20 -36.83 -10.80
N SER A 431 17.34 -36.47 -9.85
CA SER A 431 17.64 -35.57 -8.72
C SER A 431 17.99 -34.13 -9.09
N GLU A 432 17.81 -33.73 -10.35
CA GLU A 432 17.93 -32.33 -10.78
C GLU A 432 16.56 -31.66 -10.94
N THR A 433 16.57 -30.33 -10.86
CA THR A 433 15.39 -29.48 -11.05
C THR A 433 15.46 -28.70 -12.35
N ALA A 434 14.32 -28.48 -13.00
CA ALA A 434 14.17 -27.54 -14.10
C ALA A 434 13.01 -26.58 -13.83
N ALA A 435 13.19 -25.30 -14.12
CA ALA A 435 12.11 -24.32 -14.05
C ALA A 435 11.16 -24.48 -15.24
N PHE A 436 9.88 -24.20 -15.03
CA PHE A 436 8.87 -24.10 -16.08
C PHE A 436 7.97 -22.90 -15.82
N SER A 437 7.30 -22.45 -16.88
CA SER A 437 6.28 -21.42 -16.83
C SER A 437 5.18 -21.78 -17.82
N LEU A 438 3.93 -21.77 -17.37
CA LEU A 438 2.74 -21.90 -18.19
C LEU A 438 2.03 -20.55 -18.23
N GLN A 439 2.03 -19.92 -19.39
CA GLN A 439 1.30 -18.69 -19.63
C GLN A 439 -0.04 -19.01 -20.29
N VAL A 440 -1.11 -18.43 -19.75
CA VAL A 440 -2.46 -18.52 -20.31
C VAL A 440 -3.10 -17.14 -20.40
N GLU A 441 -3.98 -16.98 -21.38
CA GLU A 441 -4.81 -15.78 -21.52
C GLU A 441 -6.26 -16.14 -21.22
N SER A 442 -6.93 -15.32 -20.41
CA SER A 442 -8.35 -15.47 -20.10
C SER A 442 -9.00 -14.11 -19.91
N ASP A 443 -10.16 -13.93 -20.54
CA ASP A 443 -11.06 -12.80 -20.28
C ASP A 443 -11.87 -13.01 -18.98
N LEU A 444 -11.79 -14.20 -18.37
CA LEU A 444 -12.41 -14.52 -17.09
C LEU A 444 -11.37 -14.42 -15.97
N GLU A 445 -11.80 -13.98 -14.80
CA GLU A 445 -10.92 -13.94 -13.63
C GLU A 445 -10.59 -15.34 -13.12
N VAL A 446 -9.30 -15.64 -13.01
CA VAL A 446 -8.79 -16.92 -12.51
C VAL A 446 -8.44 -16.76 -11.03
N PHE A 447 -9.09 -17.57 -10.18
CA PHE A 447 -8.89 -17.54 -8.72
C PHE A 447 -8.04 -18.71 -8.20
N GLY A 448 -7.90 -19.77 -8.99
CA GLY A 448 -7.10 -20.91 -8.60
C GLY A 448 -6.87 -21.88 -9.75
N PHE A 449 -6.20 -22.98 -9.43
CA PHE A 449 -5.96 -24.07 -10.35
C PHE A 449 -5.88 -25.39 -9.59
N ARG A 450 -6.06 -26.48 -10.34
CA ARG A 450 -5.75 -27.85 -9.93
C ARG A 450 -5.10 -28.57 -11.10
N TYR A 451 -4.40 -29.67 -10.85
CA TYR A 451 -3.80 -30.43 -11.94
C TYR A 451 -3.79 -31.92 -11.68
N GLN A 452 -3.78 -32.69 -12.76
CA GLN A 452 -3.78 -34.14 -12.71
C GLN A 452 -2.99 -34.74 -13.86
N ALA A 453 -2.74 -36.05 -13.80
CA ALA A 453 -2.22 -36.77 -14.96
C ALA A 453 -3.23 -36.69 -16.11
N PRO A 454 -2.80 -36.67 -17.39
CA PRO A 454 -3.71 -36.48 -18.53
C PRO A 454 -4.81 -37.55 -18.65
N ASP A 455 -4.60 -38.73 -18.05
CA ASP A 455 -5.46 -39.92 -18.19
C ASP A 455 -5.98 -40.48 -16.84
N SER A 456 -6.00 -39.67 -15.76
CA SER A 456 -6.50 -40.10 -14.44
C SER A 456 -8.02 -40.01 -14.29
#